data_AF-E6U9N7-F1
#
_entry.id   AF-E6U9N7-F1
#
_cell.length_a   1.000
_cell.length_b   1.000
_cell.length_c   1.000
_cell.angle_alpha   90.00
_cell.angle_beta   90.00
_cell.angle_gamma   90.00
#
_symmetry.space_group_name_H-M   'P 1'
#
loop_
_entity.id
_entity.type
_entity.pdbx_description
1 polymer ?
#
loop_
_entity_poly.entity_id
_entity_poly.type
_entity_poly.pdbx_seq_one_letter_code
_entity_poly.pdbx_strand_id
1 'polypeptide(L)'
;MGDILFTIYRCFYKIPKGTPQARRIEANHRTLITHLSKADRRLVLRIIDDKDQLINDISLDSFITGFQLAWRLANELNGHDKQQTPALER
;
A
#
# COMPACT_ATOMS: atom_id res chain seq x y z
N MET A 1 -11.80 9.24 -10.16
CA MET A 1 -11.85 8.00 -9.36
C MET A 1 -10.54 7.75 -8.63
N GLY A 2 -9.38 7.92 -9.29
CA GLY A 2 -8.06 7.83 -8.65
C GLY A 2 -7.87 8.75 -7.44
N ASP A 3 -8.30 10.01 -7.51
CA ASP A 3 -8.12 10.96 -6.39
C ASP A 3 -8.88 10.57 -5.12
N ILE A 4 -10.07 9.97 -5.27
CA ILE A 4 -10.88 9.49 -4.14
C ILE A 4 -10.20 8.28 -3.50
N LEU A 5 -9.73 7.32 -4.31
CA LEU A 5 -9.01 6.14 -3.81
C LEU A 5 -7.70 6.52 -3.13
N PHE A 6 -6.95 7.48 -3.68
CA PHE A 6 -5.76 8.02 -3.05
C PHE A 6 -6.07 8.68 -1.70
N THR A 7 -7.15 9.44 -1.63
CA THR A 7 -7.60 10.07 -0.37
C THR A 7 -7.97 9.03 0.67
N ILE A 8 -8.73 8.01 0.30
CA ILE A 8 -9.09 6.88 1.17
C ILE A 8 -7.82 6.17 1.65
N TYR A 9 -6.92 5.82 0.73
CA TYR A 9 -5.64 5.20 1.07
C TYR A 9 -4.88 6.03 2.12
N ARG A 10 -4.73 7.34 1.91
CA ARG A 10 -4.06 8.23 2.87
C ARG A 10 -4.73 8.29 4.24
N CYS A 11 -6.05 8.20 4.31
CA CYS A 11 -6.79 8.24 5.57
C CYS A 11 -6.62 6.96 6.40
N PHE A 12 -6.51 5.80 5.75
CA PHE A 12 -6.52 4.50 6.41
C PHE A 12 -5.14 3.85 6.53
N TYR A 13 -4.24 4.11 5.57
CA TYR A 13 -2.91 3.51 5.58
C TYR A 13 -2.07 4.04 6.73
N LYS A 14 -1.48 3.11 7.49
CA LYS A 14 -0.53 3.40 8.55
C LYS A 14 0.67 2.49 8.38
N ILE A 15 1.85 3.09 8.31
CA ILE A 15 3.11 2.33 8.30
C ILE A 15 3.17 1.49 9.59
N PRO A 16 3.38 0.17 9.51
CA PRO A 16 3.50 -0.69 10.69
C PRO A 16 4.73 -0.31 11.52
N LYS A 17 4.51 0.38 12.65
CA LYS A 17 5.57 0.76 13.59
C LYS A 17 5.74 -0.31 14.67
N GLY A 18 6.97 -0.47 15.18
CA GLY A 18 7.26 -1.34 16.33
C GLY A 18 7.33 -2.84 16.05
N THR A 19 7.22 -3.24 14.78
CA THR A 19 7.41 -4.64 14.37
C THR A 19 8.82 -5.13 14.72
N PRO A 20 9.04 -6.44 14.93
CA PRO A 20 10.38 -6.99 15.13
C PRO A 20 11.35 -6.59 14.00
N GLN A 21 10.85 -6.51 12.77
CA GLN A 21 11.58 -6.07 11.59
C GLN A 21 11.98 -4.59 11.70
N ALA A 22 11.05 -3.70 12.06
CA ALA A 22 11.35 -2.28 12.26
C ALA A 22 12.41 -2.08 13.35
N ARG A 23 12.31 -2.81 14.46
CA ARG A 23 13.31 -2.78 15.54
C ARG A 23 14.70 -3.25 15.08
N ARG A 24 14.76 -4.32 14.28
CA ARG A 24 16.02 -4.80 13.69
C ARG A 24 16.64 -3.78 12.73
N ILE A 25 15.82 -3.13 11.90
CA ILE A 25 16.28 -2.07 10.99
C ILE A 25 16.89 -0.92 11.79
N GLU A 26 16.22 -0.48 12.85
CA GLU A 26 16.70 0.61 13.69
C GLU A 26 18.00 0.24 14.44
N ALA A 27 18.09 -0.98 14.98
CA ALA A 27 19.31 -1.48 15.60
C ALA A 27 20.49 -1.52 14.63
N ASN A 28 20.28 -2.05 13.42
CA ASN A 28 21.29 -2.08 12.37
C ASN A 28 21.73 -0.66 11.98
N HIS A 29 20.78 0.27 11.81
CA HIS A 29 21.08 1.67 11.49
C HIS A 29 21.97 2.32 12.56
N ARG A 30 21.67 2.10 13.86
CA ARG A 30 22.49 2.61 14.97
C ARG A 30 23.90 2.01 14.97
N THR A 31 24.07 0.75 14.60
CA THR A 31 25.42 0.16 14.46
C THR A 31 26.15 0.70 13.24
N LEU A 32 25.47 0.85 12.09
CA LEU A 32 26.10 1.36 10.87
C LEU A 32 26.59 2.81 11.05
N ILE A 33 25.81 3.68 11.69
CA ILE A 33 26.17 5.09 11.83
C ILE A 33 27.46 5.31 12.65
N THR A 34 27.82 4.40 13.56
CA THR A 34 29.07 4.50 14.35
C THR A 34 30.32 4.17 13.55
N HIS A 35 30.21 3.38 12.48
CA HIS A 35 31.36 2.96 11.66
C HIS A 35 31.50 3.74 10.35
N LEU A 36 30.44 4.40 9.88
CA LEU A 36 30.42 5.08 8.58
C LEU A 36 30.92 6.53 8.65
N SER A 37 31.59 6.97 7.58
CA SER A 37 31.97 8.38 7.40
C SER A 37 30.74 9.27 7.14
N LYS A 38 30.88 10.60 7.23
CA LYS A 38 29.77 11.53 6.96
C LYS A 38 29.19 11.39 5.55
N ALA A 39 30.02 11.04 4.56
CA ALA A 39 29.55 10.82 3.20
C ALA A 39 28.70 9.54 3.12
N ASP A 40 29.17 8.45 3.71
CA ASP A 40 28.49 7.15 3.68
C ASP A 40 27.15 7.20 4.46
N ARG A 41 27.11 7.92 5.58
CA ARG A 41 25.86 8.14 6.34
C ARG A 41 24.78 8.80 5.49
N ARG A 42 25.15 9.79 4.66
CA ARG A 42 24.19 10.44 3.75
C ARG A 42 23.68 9.49 2.67
N LEU A 43 24.53 8.62 2.15
CA LEU A 43 24.12 7.59 1.20
C LEU A 43 23.13 6.61 1.84
N VAL A 44 23.41 6.14 3.05
CA VAL A 44 22.50 5.22 3.77
C VAL A 44 21.14 5.87 4.03
N LEU A 45 21.11 7.12 4.50
CA LEU A 45 19.84 7.84 4.72
C LEU A 45 19.05 7.97 3.42
N ARG A 46 19.71 8.30 2.32
CA ARG A 46 19.07 8.40 1.01
C ARG A 46 18.50 7.06 0.53
N ILE A 47 19.23 5.96 0.73
CA ILE A 47 18.75 4.61 0.43
C ILE A 47 17.50 4.27 1.26
N ILE A 48 17.46 4.67 2.52
CA ILE A 48 16.29 4.45 3.40
C ILE A 48 15.10 5.26 2.88
N ASP A 49 15.29 6.55 2.62
CA ASP A 49 14.24 7.43 2.09
C ASP A 49 13.69 6.91 0.75
N ASP A 50 14.56 6.56 -0.19
CA ASP A 50 14.18 6.03 -1.52
C ASP A 50 13.44 4.69 -1.39
N LYS A 51 13.88 3.82 -0.47
CA LYS A 51 13.23 2.53 -0.20
C LYS A 51 11.84 2.72 0.43
N ASP A 52 11.70 3.66 1.37
CA ASP A 52 10.44 3.95 2.03
C ASP A 52 9.42 4.52 1.03
N GLN A 53 9.87 5.42 0.14
CA GLN A 53 9.05 5.92 -0.96
C GLN A 53 8.60 4.78 -1.88
N LEU A 54 9.53 3.91 -2.31
CA LEU A 54 9.21 2.77 -3.18
C LEU A 54 8.15 1.84 -2.56
N ILE A 55 8.27 1.54 -1.26
CA ILE A 55 7.29 0.69 -0.56
C ILE A 55 5.91 1.35 -0.54
N ASN A 56 5.86 2.66 -0.31
CA ASN A 56 4.61 3.42 -0.31
C ASN A 56 3.96 3.41 -1.70
N ASP A 57 4.74 3.61 -2.76
CA ASP A 57 4.25 3.58 -4.14
C ASP A 57 3.69 2.19 -4.51
N ILE A 58 4.41 1.12 -4.17
CA ILE A 58 3.95 -0.26 -4.36
C ILE A 58 2.66 -0.53 -3.57
N SER A 59 2.58 -0.03 -2.33
CA SER A 59 1.40 -0.22 -1.49
C SER A 59 0.17 0.50 -2.05
N LEU A 60 0.33 1.70 -2.60
CA LEU A 60 -0.74 2.45 -3.25
C LEU A 60 -1.20 1.75 -4.54
N ASP A 61 -0.26 1.32 -5.38
CA ASP A 61 -0.56 0.62 -6.63
C ASP A 61 -1.32 -0.68 -6.38
N SER A 62 -0.88 -1.46 -5.38
CA SER A 62 -1.56 -2.69 -4.95
C SER A 62 -2.98 -2.41 -4.44
N PHE A 63 -3.17 -1.33 -3.66
CA PHE A 63 -4.48 -0.93 -3.16
C PHE A 63 -5.44 -0.56 -4.31
N ILE A 64 -4.99 0.26 -5.25
CA ILE A 64 -5.80 0.68 -6.40
C ILE A 64 -6.20 -0.53 -7.25
N THR A 65 -5.23 -1.40 -7.57
CA THR A 65 -5.46 -2.61 -8.37
C THR A 65 -6.43 -3.57 -7.66
N GLY A 66 -6.24 -3.78 -6.35
CA GLY A 66 -7.14 -4.61 -5.55
C GLY A 66 -8.56 -4.07 -5.49
N PHE A 67 -8.73 -2.74 -5.33
CA PHE A 67 -10.05 -2.11 -5.34
C PHE A 67 -10.74 -2.25 -6.70
N GLN A 68 -10.01 -2.02 -7.79
CA GLN A 68 -10.56 -2.18 -9.15
C GLN A 68 -11.04 -3.62 -9.40
N LEU A 69 -10.26 -4.60 -8.96
CA LEU A 69 -10.65 -6.01 -9.06
C LEU A 69 -11.92 -6.30 -8.25
N ALA A 70 -11.97 -5.88 -6.99
CA ALA A 70 -13.14 -6.06 -6.13
C ALA A 70 -14.40 -5.40 -6.72
N TRP A 71 -14.26 -4.18 -7.28
CA TRP A 71 -15.35 -3.47 -7.94
C TRP A 71 -15.87 -4.21 -9.16
N ARG A 72 -15.00 -4.79 -9.99
CA ARG A 72 -15.39 -5.60 -11.14
C ARG A 72 -16.16 -6.84 -10.71
N LEU A 73 -15.65 -7.58 -9.73
CA LEU A 73 -16.31 -8.77 -9.17
C LEU A 73 -17.68 -8.44 -8.58
N ALA A 74 -17.80 -7.33 -7.84
CA ALA A 74 -19.08 -6.89 -7.30
C ALA A 74 -20.11 -6.59 -8.39
N ASN A 75 -19.71 -5.92 -9.48
CA ASN A 75 -20.59 -5.65 -10.60
C ASN A 75 -20.98 -6.91 -11.37
N GLU A 76 -20.07 -7.88 -11.50
CA GLU A 76 -20.35 -9.17 -12.13
C GLU A 76 -21.40 -9.95 -11.31
N LEU A 77 -21.22 -10.06 -10.00
CA LEU A 77 -22.18 -10.70 -9.09
C LEU A 77 -23.55 -9.99 -9.09
N ASN A 78 -23.58 -8.66 -9.02
CA ASN A 78 -24.82 -7.88 -9.10
C ASN A 78 -25.48 -7.94 -10.50
N GLY A 79 -24.70 -8.22 -11.55
CA GLY A 79 -25.21 -8.43 -12.91
C GLY A 79 -25.93 -9.76 -13.06
N HIS A 80 -25.49 -10.80 -12.34
CA HIS A 80 -26.15 -12.10 -12.32
C HIS A 80 -27.49 -12.09 -11.56
N ASP A 81 -27.64 -11.28 -10.51
CA ASP A 81 -28.91 -11.14 -9.76
C ASP A 81 -30.06 -10.53 -10.59
N LYS A 82 -29.74 -9.72 -11.61
CA LYS A 82 -30.76 -9.11 -12.48
C LYS A 82 -31.39 -10.06 -13.50
N GLN A 83 -30.82 -11.26 -13.71
CA GLN A 83 -31.35 -12.25 -14.66
C GLN A 83 -32.39 -13.20 -14.04
N GLN A 84 -32.70 -13.08 -12.75
CA GLN A 84 -33.62 -13.96 -12.02
C GLN A 84 -35.04 -13.40 -11.77
N THR A 85 -35.46 -12.34 -12.49
CA THR A 85 -36.88 -11.99 -12.55
C THR A 85 -37.51 -12.52 -13.84
N PRO A 86 -38.09 -13.74 -13.84
CA PRO A 86 -39.01 -14.10 -14.90
C PRO A 86 -40.23 -13.17 -14.78
N ALA A 87 -40.43 -12.37 -15.81
CA ALA A 87 -41.70 -11.70 -16.05
C ALA A 87 -42.78 -12.77 -16.23
N LEU A 88 -43.52 -13.05 -15.15
CA LEU A 88 -44.85 -13.64 -15.28
C LEU A 88 -45.82 -12.47 -15.42
N GLU A 89 -45.98 -12.08 -16.69
CA GLU A 89 -47.09 -11.27 -17.17
C GLU A 89 -48.43 -12.00 -16.94
N ARG A 90 -49.46 -11.17 -16.80
CA ARG A 90 -50.86 -11.49 -16.47
C ARG A 90 -51.56 -12.33 -17.53
#